data_AF-A0A9X2D8B3-F1
#
_entry.id   AF-A0A9X2D8B3-F1
#
_cell.length_a   1.000
_cell.length_b   1.000
_cell.length_c   1.000
_cell.angle_alpha   90.00
_cell.angle_beta   90.00
_cell.angle_gamma   90.00
#
_symmetry.space_group_name_H-M   'P 1'
#
loop_
_entity.id
_entity.type
_entity.pdbx_description
1 polymer ?
#
loop_
_entity_poly.entity_id
_entity_poly.type
_entity_poly.pdbx_seq_one_letter_code
_entity_poly.pdbx_strand_id
1 'polypeptide(L)'
;MGRWEPGARGRLERAALTLSAEQGYEATTVAQIAAAAGVTERTFYRHFPDKVDAFFPDNTDLLATLATTAREAQDDGSPPRDAAMTALRLFAGYVAEEPERPLLSARVIPAVPALAGRDLLRQQQMVGAMAEGLVAGGADAVAARLAGEAALSAWRTALTIWRADPDRVLTDVVDEVASAASAL
;
A
#
# COMPACT_ATOMS: atom_id res chain seq x y z
N MET A 1 -4.83 14.87 14.46
CA MET A 1 -4.88 13.97 15.62
C MET A 1 -4.31 12.65 15.16
N GLY A 2 -3.01 12.41 15.42
CA GLY A 2 -2.33 11.19 14.96
C GLY A 2 -3.01 9.96 15.53
N ARG A 3 -2.90 8.81 14.87
CA ARG A 3 -1.79 7.90 15.13
C ARG A 3 -2.04 6.64 14.30
N TRP A 4 -1.04 6.10 13.61
CA TRP A 4 -0.66 4.69 13.81
C TRP A 4 -1.19 4.20 15.16
N GLU A 5 -2.20 3.33 15.18
CA GLU A 5 -2.96 3.01 16.40
C GLU A 5 -2.13 3.18 17.68
N PRO A 6 -2.63 3.86 18.74
CA PRO A 6 -1.95 3.88 20.04
C PRO A 6 -1.77 2.46 20.65
N GLY A 7 -2.20 1.43 19.95
CA GLY A 7 -1.98 0.02 20.22
C GLY A 7 -0.58 -0.48 19.88
N ALA A 8 -0.33 -1.72 20.29
CA ALA A 8 0.95 -2.37 20.10
C ALA A 8 1.30 -2.58 18.62
N ARG A 9 0.30 -2.80 17.73
CA ARG A 9 0.52 -3.10 16.31
C ARG A 9 1.25 -1.98 15.58
N GLY A 10 0.72 -0.74 15.60
CA GLY A 10 1.36 0.39 14.92
C GLY A 10 2.76 0.73 15.45
N ARG A 11 3.01 0.57 16.76
CA ARG A 11 4.35 0.75 17.34
C ARG A 11 5.35 -0.31 16.85
N LEU A 12 4.89 -1.56 16.72
CA LEU A 12 5.69 -2.67 16.20
C LEU A 12 6.05 -2.45 14.73
N GLU A 13 5.09 -2.03 13.90
CA GLU A 13 5.34 -1.74 12.47
C GLU A 13 6.36 -0.60 12.29
N ARG A 14 6.21 0.49 13.06
CA ARG A 14 7.19 1.58 13.05
C ARG A 14 8.57 1.12 13.50
N ALA A 15 8.66 0.37 14.60
CA ALA A 15 9.93 -0.14 15.10
C ALA A 15 10.62 -1.07 14.10
N ALA A 16 9.86 -1.93 13.40
CA ALA A 16 10.38 -2.80 12.35
C ALA A 16 11.01 -1.99 11.21
N LEU A 17 10.30 -0.98 10.70
CA LEU A 17 10.78 -0.11 9.64
C LEU A 17 12.02 0.70 10.05
N THR A 18 11.97 1.34 11.22
CA THR A 18 13.08 2.17 11.73
C THR A 18 14.34 1.34 11.94
N LEU A 19 14.26 0.25 12.70
CA LEU A 19 15.43 -0.58 12.99
C LEU A 19 16.01 -1.20 11.72
N SER A 20 15.16 -1.70 10.81
CA SER A 20 15.65 -2.28 9.56
C SER A 20 16.24 -1.24 8.60
N ALA A 21 15.79 0.02 8.65
CA ALA A 21 16.42 1.11 7.92
C ALA A 21 17.79 1.53 8.50
N GLU A 22 17.98 1.38 9.81
CA GLU A 22 19.22 1.77 10.51
C GLU A 22 20.31 0.68 10.45
N GLN A 23 19.96 -0.58 10.71
CA GLN A 23 20.93 -1.67 10.86
C GLN A 23 20.76 -2.81 9.85
N GLY A 24 19.76 -2.73 8.97
CA GLY A 24 19.44 -3.74 7.96
C GLY A 24 18.48 -4.83 8.46
N TYR A 25 17.66 -5.36 7.54
CA TYR A 25 16.59 -6.32 7.83
C TYR A 25 17.07 -7.61 8.53
N GLU A 26 18.17 -8.20 8.06
CA GLU A 26 18.68 -9.46 8.62
C GLU A 26 19.22 -9.30 10.05
N ALA A 27 19.80 -8.14 10.35
CA ALA A 27 20.30 -7.82 11.69
C ALA A 27 19.20 -7.36 12.65
N THR A 28 17.99 -7.06 12.17
CA THR A 28 16.84 -6.74 13.01
C THR A 28 16.07 -8.00 13.43
N THR A 29 16.05 -8.27 14.74
CA THR A 29 15.32 -9.41 15.34
C THR A 29 13.94 -9.01 15.86
N VAL A 30 13.02 -9.97 15.98
CA VAL A 30 11.69 -9.77 16.58
C VAL A 30 11.79 -9.26 18.02
N ALA A 31 12.79 -9.74 18.78
CA ALA A 31 13.08 -9.27 20.14
C ALA A 31 13.39 -7.77 20.18
N GLN A 32 14.25 -7.28 19.29
CA GLN A 32 14.61 -5.86 19.20
C GLN A 32 13.41 -5.00 18.79
N ILE A 33 12.61 -5.47 17.82
CA ILE A 33 11.39 -4.77 17.39
C ILE A 33 10.40 -4.66 18.56
N ALA A 34 10.15 -5.77 19.27
CA ALA A 34 9.25 -5.79 20.41
C ALA A 34 9.72 -4.86 21.54
N ALA A 35 11.01 -4.90 21.87
CA ALA A 35 11.63 -4.03 22.87
C ALA A 35 11.48 -2.55 22.49
N ALA A 36 11.79 -2.18 21.24
CA ALA A 36 11.65 -0.82 20.75
C ALA A 36 10.18 -0.32 20.74
N ALA A 37 9.22 -1.23 20.54
CA ALA A 37 7.80 -0.91 20.62
C ALA A 37 7.22 -0.94 22.06
N GLY A 38 8.04 -1.26 23.06
CA GLY A 38 7.63 -1.35 24.47
C GLY A 38 6.70 -2.53 24.76
N VAL A 39 6.88 -3.65 24.07
CA VAL A 39 6.07 -4.87 24.24
C VAL A 39 6.94 -6.13 24.27
N THR A 40 6.36 -7.29 24.56
CA THR A 40 7.06 -8.58 24.57
C THR A 40 7.04 -9.26 23.20
N GLU A 41 7.95 -10.20 22.94
CA GLU A 41 7.89 -11.04 21.74
C GLU A 41 6.59 -11.84 21.64
N ARG A 42 6.05 -12.32 22.77
CA ARG A 42 4.72 -12.96 22.79
C ARG A 42 3.63 -12.02 22.28
N THR A 43 3.75 -10.71 22.56
CA THR A 43 2.82 -9.70 22.03
C THR A 43 3.05 -9.46 20.55
N PHE A 44 4.30 -9.45 20.08
CA PHE A 44 4.61 -9.42 18.65
C PHE A 44 3.87 -10.55 17.91
N TYR A 45 4.06 -11.80 18.33
CA TYR A 45 3.49 -12.96 17.64
C TYR A 45 1.96 -13.05 17.73
N ARG A 46 1.33 -12.29 18.62
CA ARG A 46 -0.14 -12.13 18.65
C ARG A 46 -0.64 -11.24 17.52
N HIS A 47 0.18 -10.29 17.05
CA HIS A 47 -0.18 -9.35 15.99
C HIS A 47 0.32 -9.78 14.62
N PHE A 48 1.48 -10.44 14.55
CA PHE A 48 2.13 -10.83 13.31
C PHE A 48 2.56 -12.30 13.39
N PRO A 49 2.25 -13.13 12.39
CA PRO A 49 2.69 -14.53 12.38
C PRO A 49 4.21 -14.64 12.17
N ASP A 50 4.83 -13.68 11.48
CA ASP A 50 6.26 -13.67 11.20
C ASP A 50 6.84 -12.23 11.20
N LYS A 51 8.17 -12.11 11.03
CA LYS A 51 8.86 -10.81 10.95
C LYS A 51 8.48 -10.02 9.69
N VAL A 52 8.20 -10.70 8.58
CA VAL A 52 7.85 -10.08 7.29
C VAL A 52 6.55 -9.31 7.44
N ASP A 53 5.56 -9.87 8.12
CA ASP A 53 4.25 -9.26 8.31
C ASP A 53 4.28 -7.96 9.13
N ALA A 54 5.29 -7.74 9.95
CA ALA A 54 5.46 -6.46 10.66
C ALA A 54 5.80 -5.28 9.73
N PHE A 55 6.21 -5.53 8.49
CA PHE A 55 6.51 -4.47 7.51
C PHE A 55 5.27 -4.01 6.75
N PHE A 56 4.18 -4.76 6.85
CA PHE A 56 3.00 -4.52 6.06
C PHE A 56 1.75 -4.36 6.95
N PRO A 57 1.03 -3.23 6.84
CA PRO A 57 -0.20 -3.05 7.60
C PRO A 57 -1.24 -4.07 7.15
N ASP A 58 -2.24 -4.35 7.99
CA ASP A 58 -3.41 -5.10 7.53
C ASP A 58 -4.03 -4.35 6.34
N ASN A 59 -4.34 -5.07 5.27
CA ASN A 59 -4.94 -4.52 4.06
C ASN A 59 -6.35 -5.03 3.81
N THR A 60 -6.96 -5.79 4.74
CA THR A 60 -8.31 -6.34 4.55
C THR A 60 -9.33 -5.24 4.27
N ASP A 61 -9.39 -4.22 5.13
CA ASP A 61 -10.29 -3.07 4.97
C ASP A 61 -9.94 -2.22 3.75
N LEU A 62 -8.64 -2.09 3.45
CA LEU A 62 -8.16 -1.39 2.25
C LEU A 62 -8.65 -2.09 0.98
N LEU A 63 -8.49 -3.40 0.87
CA LEU A 63 -8.94 -4.17 -0.30
C LEU A 63 -10.45 -4.06 -0.49
N ALA A 64 -11.22 -4.16 0.60
CA ALA A 64 -12.67 -3.96 0.55
C ALA A 64 -13.05 -2.54 0.10
N THR A 65 -12.32 -1.53 0.56
CA THR A 65 -12.51 -0.13 0.15
C THR A 65 -12.19 0.06 -1.32
N LEU A 66 -11.06 -0.47 -1.81
CA LEU A 66 -10.68 -0.41 -3.23
C LEU A 66 -11.74 -1.03 -4.13
N ALA A 67 -12.25 -2.20 -3.77
CA ALA A 67 -13.32 -2.87 -4.52
C ALA A 67 -14.61 -2.04 -4.52
N THR A 68 -15.00 -1.50 -3.36
CA THR A 68 -16.22 -0.69 -3.22
C THR A 68 -16.13 0.60 -4.03
N THR A 69 -15.03 1.33 -3.91
CA THR A 69 -14.81 2.59 -4.65
C THR A 69 -14.76 2.37 -6.16
N ALA A 70 -14.10 1.30 -6.62
CA ALA A 70 -14.06 0.98 -8.04
C ALA A 70 -15.46 0.64 -8.58
N ARG A 71 -16.27 -0.12 -7.82
CA ARG A 71 -17.65 -0.42 -8.17
C ARG A 71 -18.51 0.85 -8.24
N GLU A 72 -18.49 1.67 -7.20
CA GLU A 72 -19.31 2.90 -7.13
C GLU A 72 -19.01 3.84 -8.30
N ALA A 73 -17.73 4.05 -8.62
CA ALA A 73 -17.36 4.86 -9.77
C ALA A 73 -17.83 4.27 -11.10
N GLN A 74 -17.83 2.95 -11.25
CA GLN A 74 -18.34 2.23 -12.41
C GLN A 74 -19.87 2.36 -12.53
N ASP A 75 -20.60 2.22 -11.41
CA ASP A 75 -22.06 2.37 -11.34
C ASP A 75 -22.49 3.81 -11.70
N ASP A 76 -21.67 4.80 -11.35
CA ASP A 76 -21.85 6.22 -11.74
C ASP A 76 -21.50 6.49 -13.22
N GLY A 77 -21.15 5.46 -13.98
CA GLY A 77 -20.91 5.53 -15.42
C GLY A 77 -19.47 5.82 -15.83
N SER A 78 -18.52 5.80 -14.89
CA SER A 78 -17.10 5.94 -15.23
C SER A 78 -16.62 4.72 -16.03
N PRO A 79 -15.77 4.90 -17.05
CA PRO A 79 -15.09 3.78 -17.69
C PRO A 79 -14.25 2.98 -16.67
N PRO A 80 -14.06 1.66 -16.86
CA PRO A 80 -13.35 0.82 -15.89
C PRO A 80 -11.98 1.34 -15.47
N ARG A 81 -11.24 1.92 -16.42
CA ARG A 81 -9.94 2.57 -16.19
C ARG A 81 -10.03 3.70 -15.17
N ASP A 82 -10.96 4.61 -15.38
CA ASP A 82 -11.09 5.81 -14.56
C ASP A 82 -11.64 5.46 -13.18
N ALA A 83 -12.54 4.48 -13.11
CA ALA A 83 -13.03 3.90 -11.86
C ALA A 83 -11.90 3.24 -11.03
N ALA A 84 -11.01 2.45 -11.66
CA ALA A 84 -9.83 1.90 -10.99
C ALA A 84 -8.88 3.01 -10.51
N MET A 85 -8.70 4.08 -11.30
CA MET A 85 -7.86 5.21 -10.91
C MET A 85 -8.44 5.99 -9.72
N THR A 86 -9.76 6.11 -9.64
CA THR A 86 -10.46 6.68 -8.47
C THR A 86 -10.17 5.87 -7.21
N ALA A 87 -10.26 4.53 -7.28
CA ALA A 87 -9.89 3.67 -6.16
C ALA A 87 -8.41 3.85 -5.76
N LEU A 88 -7.51 3.96 -6.74
CA LEU A 88 -6.09 4.20 -6.47
C LEU A 88 -5.84 5.56 -5.78
N ARG A 89 -6.52 6.63 -6.21
CA ARG A 89 -6.41 7.95 -5.60
C ARG A 89 -6.80 7.95 -4.12
N LEU A 90 -7.86 7.21 -3.77
CA LEU A 90 -8.24 7.02 -2.38
C LEU A 90 -7.10 6.38 -1.59
N PHE A 91 -6.48 5.33 -2.14
CA PHE A 91 -5.32 4.71 -1.51
C PHE A 91 -4.14 5.68 -1.38
N ALA A 92 -3.86 6.50 -2.40
CA ALA A 92 -2.82 7.51 -2.34
C ALA A 92 -3.09 8.54 -1.23
N GLY A 93 -4.35 8.94 -1.03
CA GLY A 93 -4.77 9.79 0.09
C GLY A 93 -4.49 9.14 1.45
N TYR A 94 -4.89 7.88 1.62
CA TYR A 94 -4.60 7.10 2.83
C TYR A 94 -3.09 7.02 3.11
N VAL A 95 -2.28 6.83 2.06
CA VAL A 95 -0.82 6.78 2.18
C VAL A 95 -0.22 8.16 2.50
N ALA A 96 -0.79 9.23 1.96
CA ALA A 96 -0.36 10.61 2.19
C ALA A 96 -0.61 11.11 3.62
N GLU A 97 -1.53 10.50 4.37
CA GLU A 97 -1.78 10.85 5.77
C GLU A 97 -0.56 10.60 6.68
N GLU A 98 0.36 9.72 6.28
CA GLU A 98 1.59 9.41 7.05
C GLU A 98 2.85 9.32 6.16
N PRO A 99 3.38 10.44 5.65
CA PRO A 99 4.47 10.45 4.64
C PRO A 99 5.77 9.76 5.09
N GLU A 100 6.05 9.72 6.39
CA GLU A 100 7.26 9.07 6.92
C GLU A 100 7.26 7.55 6.68
N ARG A 101 6.08 6.91 6.72
CA ARG A 101 5.97 5.45 6.53
C ARG A 101 6.34 5.02 5.12
N PRO A 102 5.75 5.58 4.05
CA PRO A 102 6.07 5.19 2.68
C PRO A 102 7.54 5.40 2.35
N LEU A 103 8.19 6.44 2.88
CA LEU A 103 9.62 6.67 2.66
C LEU A 103 10.49 5.57 3.27
N LEU A 104 10.23 5.20 4.53
CA LEU A 104 10.96 4.11 5.19
C LEU A 104 10.68 2.76 4.52
N SER A 105 9.41 2.46 4.24
CA SER A 105 9.00 1.25 3.53
C SER A 105 9.66 1.15 2.14
N ALA A 106 9.69 2.24 1.37
CA ALA A 106 10.27 2.25 0.04
C ALA A 106 11.80 2.12 0.02
N ARG A 107 12.48 2.41 1.14
CA ARG A 107 13.90 2.13 1.31
C ARG A 107 14.16 0.67 1.65
N VAL A 108 13.33 0.07 2.51
CA VAL A 108 13.58 -1.26 3.09
C VAL A 108 13.00 -2.38 2.23
N ILE A 109 11.74 -2.25 1.79
CA ILE A 109 10.98 -3.34 1.15
C ILE A 109 11.61 -3.79 -0.17
N PRO A 110 11.95 -2.89 -1.13
CA PRO A 110 12.49 -3.33 -2.42
C PRO A 110 13.89 -3.94 -2.33
N ALA A 111 14.66 -3.58 -1.30
CA ALA A 111 16.04 -4.04 -1.12
C ALA A 111 16.14 -5.45 -0.51
N VAL A 112 15.04 -5.98 0.03
CA VAL A 112 15.02 -7.26 0.76
C VAL A 112 14.13 -8.26 0.01
N PRO A 113 14.66 -9.36 -0.55
CA PRO A 113 13.91 -10.30 -1.37
C PRO A 113 12.64 -10.86 -0.70
N ALA A 114 12.70 -11.18 0.60
CA ALA A 114 11.56 -11.69 1.35
C ALA A 114 10.42 -10.65 1.46
N LEU A 115 10.75 -9.37 1.62
CA LEU A 115 9.77 -8.29 1.65
C LEU A 115 9.23 -8.00 0.25
N ALA A 116 10.11 -7.94 -0.76
CA ALA A 116 9.71 -7.71 -2.15
C ALA A 116 8.72 -8.78 -2.64
N GLY A 117 8.92 -10.06 -2.30
CA GLY A 117 7.98 -11.13 -2.63
C GLY A 117 6.59 -10.91 -2.00
N ARG A 118 6.53 -10.49 -0.73
CA ARG A 118 5.27 -10.20 -0.04
C ARG A 118 4.58 -8.96 -0.61
N ASP A 119 5.34 -7.95 -0.98
CA ASP A 119 4.84 -6.72 -1.61
C ASP A 119 4.19 -7.01 -2.97
N LEU A 120 4.82 -7.85 -3.80
CA LEU A 120 4.23 -8.29 -5.08
C LEU A 120 2.89 -9.00 -4.91
N LEU A 121 2.76 -9.87 -3.90
CA LEU A 121 1.48 -10.53 -3.58
C LEU A 121 0.41 -9.52 -3.18
N ARG A 122 0.76 -8.51 -2.36
CA ARG A 122 -0.18 -7.46 -1.96
C ARG A 122 -0.62 -6.59 -3.13
N GLN A 123 0.30 -6.25 -4.02
CA GLN A 123 -0.03 -5.52 -5.24
C GLN A 123 -0.97 -6.33 -6.14
N GLN A 124 -0.78 -7.64 -6.26
CA GLN A 124 -1.71 -8.53 -6.97
C GLN A 124 -3.11 -8.57 -6.31
N GLN A 125 -3.17 -8.57 -4.97
CA GLN A 125 -4.45 -8.50 -4.24
C GLN A 125 -5.18 -7.18 -4.52
N MET A 126 -4.48 -6.05 -4.57
CA MET A 126 -5.08 -4.75 -4.90
C MET A 126 -5.67 -4.73 -6.31
N VAL A 127 -4.94 -5.28 -7.30
CA VAL A 127 -5.45 -5.43 -8.67
C VAL A 127 -6.71 -6.32 -8.68
N GLY A 128 -6.67 -7.42 -7.95
CA GLY A 128 -7.83 -8.32 -7.78
C GLY A 128 -9.04 -7.60 -7.22
N ALA A 129 -8.87 -6.88 -6.10
CA ALA A 129 -9.96 -6.16 -5.45
C ALA A 129 -10.61 -5.10 -6.35
N MET A 130 -9.80 -4.29 -7.05
CA MET A 130 -10.34 -3.32 -8.02
C MET A 130 -11.08 -4.03 -9.15
N ALA A 131 -10.51 -5.09 -9.73
CA ALA A 131 -11.15 -5.83 -10.81
C ALA A 131 -12.47 -6.49 -10.36
N GLU A 132 -12.52 -7.07 -9.16
CA GLU A 132 -13.74 -7.64 -8.57
C GLU A 132 -14.83 -6.57 -8.40
N GLY A 133 -14.47 -5.39 -7.89
CA GLY A 133 -15.38 -4.25 -7.77
C GLY A 133 -15.95 -3.82 -9.12
N LEU A 134 -15.09 -3.68 -10.14
CA LEU A 134 -15.50 -3.29 -11.49
C LEU A 134 -16.43 -4.31 -12.14
N VAL A 135 -16.12 -5.61 -12.02
CA VAL A 135 -16.98 -6.69 -12.54
C VAL A 135 -18.34 -6.69 -11.82
N ALA A 136 -18.35 -6.44 -10.51
CA ALA A 136 -19.60 -6.31 -9.76
C ALA A 136 -20.44 -5.10 -10.21
N GLY A 137 -19.80 -4.03 -10.70
CA GLY A 137 -20.45 -2.88 -11.35
C GLY A 137 -20.76 -3.10 -12.84
N GLY A 138 -20.64 -4.32 -13.36
CA GLY A 138 -21.03 -4.68 -14.73
C GLY A 138 -19.96 -4.48 -15.81
N ALA A 139 -18.70 -4.20 -15.45
CA ALA A 139 -17.61 -4.14 -16.41
C ALA A 139 -17.27 -5.53 -16.99
N ASP A 140 -16.76 -5.57 -18.22
CA ASP A 140 -16.13 -6.77 -18.79
C ASP A 140 -14.90 -7.19 -17.95
N ALA A 141 -14.71 -8.49 -17.77
CA ALA A 141 -13.67 -9.04 -16.89
C ALA A 141 -12.24 -8.74 -17.38
N VAL A 142 -12.00 -8.72 -18.69
CA VAL A 142 -10.69 -8.39 -19.26
C VAL A 142 -10.43 -6.89 -19.09
N ALA A 143 -11.42 -6.06 -19.38
CA ALA A 143 -11.33 -4.61 -19.16
C ALA A 143 -11.08 -4.27 -17.68
N ALA A 144 -11.79 -4.92 -16.75
CA ALA A 144 -11.61 -4.74 -15.31
C ALA A 144 -10.21 -5.13 -14.85
N ARG A 145 -9.69 -6.27 -15.32
CA ARG A 145 -8.32 -6.71 -14.98
C ARG A 145 -7.27 -5.74 -15.51
N LEU A 146 -7.39 -5.32 -16.78
CA LEU A 146 -6.46 -4.35 -17.38
C LEU A 146 -6.52 -2.99 -16.67
N ALA A 147 -7.70 -2.54 -16.27
CA ALA A 147 -7.86 -1.31 -15.50
C ALA A 147 -7.15 -1.37 -14.14
N GLY A 148 -7.28 -2.49 -13.41
CA GLY A 148 -6.55 -2.70 -12.16
C GLY A 148 -5.03 -2.72 -12.35
N GLU A 149 -4.53 -3.38 -13.39
CA GLU A 149 -3.09 -3.40 -13.73
C GLU A 149 -2.59 -2.00 -14.13
N ALA A 150 -3.38 -1.23 -14.89
CA ALA A 150 -3.05 0.14 -15.24
C ALA A 150 -2.97 1.05 -14.01
N ALA A 151 -3.89 0.92 -13.06
CA ALA A 151 -3.84 1.62 -11.78
C ALA A 151 -2.59 1.23 -10.98
N LEU A 152 -2.25 -0.07 -10.89
CA LEU A 152 -1.02 -0.51 -10.23
C LEU A 152 0.25 0.04 -10.91
N SER A 153 0.26 0.12 -12.25
CA SER A 153 1.36 0.72 -13.00
C SER A 153 1.51 2.21 -12.65
N ALA A 154 0.40 2.96 -12.64
CA ALA A 154 0.38 4.36 -12.26
C ALA A 154 0.89 4.56 -10.81
N TRP A 155 0.48 3.70 -9.88
CA TRP A 155 0.96 3.71 -8.50
C TRP A 155 2.48 3.56 -8.40
N ARG A 156 3.05 2.55 -9.06
CA ARG A 156 4.49 2.28 -9.03
C ARG A 156 5.29 3.45 -9.61
N THR A 157 4.80 4.03 -10.70
CA THR A 157 5.41 5.23 -11.32
C THR A 157 5.31 6.44 -10.39
N ALA A 158 4.14 6.69 -9.81
CA ALA A 158 3.93 7.80 -8.89
C ALA A 158 4.83 7.69 -7.64
N LEU A 159 4.93 6.50 -7.04
CA LEU A 159 5.87 6.26 -5.93
C LEU A 159 7.32 6.50 -6.34
N THR A 160 7.70 6.15 -7.57
CA THR A 160 9.07 6.39 -8.06
C THR A 160 9.38 7.89 -8.14
N ILE A 161 8.44 8.66 -8.68
CA ILE A 161 8.56 10.13 -8.80
C ILE A 161 8.55 10.78 -7.42
N TRP A 162 7.57 10.44 -6.58
CA TRP A 162 7.44 11.00 -5.23
C TRP A 162 8.65 10.68 -4.35
N ARG A 163 9.28 9.52 -4.50
CA ARG A 163 10.52 9.20 -3.77
C ARG A 163 11.71 10.06 -4.17
N ALA A 164 11.75 10.56 -5.39
CA ALA A 164 12.81 11.46 -5.85
C ALA A 164 12.62 12.88 -5.29
N ASP A 165 11.38 13.26 -4.96
CA ASP A 165 11.01 14.55 -4.41
C ASP A 165 9.84 14.40 -3.40
N PRO A 166 10.15 14.00 -2.15
CA PRO A 166 9.13 13.64 -1.16
C PRO A 166 8.39 14.84 -0.57
N ASP A 167 8.83 16.07 -0.88
CA ASP A 167 8.15 17.31 -0.50
C ASP A 167 6.88 17.53 -1.35
N ARG A 168 6.74 16.79 -2.46
CA ARG A 168 5.52 16.79 -3.29
C ARG A 168 4.40 16.06 -2.58
N VAL A 169 3.17 16.51 -2.82
CA VAL A 169 1.97 15.81 -2.35
C VAL A 169 1.75 14.56 -3.20
N LEU A 170 1.73 13.37 -2.58
CA LEU A 170 1.65 12.09 -3.29
C LEU A 170 0.39 11.97 -4.17
N THR A 171 -0.75 12.49 -3.72
CA THR A 171 -1.99 12.50 -4.52
C THR A 171 -1.83 13.29 -5.81
N ASP A 172 -1.15 14.43 -5.77
CA ASP A 172 -0.88 15.26 -6.95
C ASP A 172 0.04 14.53 -7.94
N VAL A 173 1.03 13.78 -7.44
CA VAL A 173 1.91 12.94 -8.26
C VAL A 173 1.11 11.81 -8.92
N VAL A 174 0.19 11.17 -8.18
CA VAL A 174 -0.70 10.14 -8.74
C VAL A 174 -1.60 10.73 -9.83
N ASP A 175 -2.13 11.94 -9.63
CA ASP A 175 -2.94 12.62 -10.63
C ASP A 175 -2.16 12.97 -11.90
N GLU A 176 -0.92 13.45 -11.77
CA GLU A 176 -0.02 13.71 -12.89
C GLU A 176 0.20 12.43 -13.72
N VAL A 177 0.56 11.33 -13.04
CA VAL A 177 0.83 10.04 -13.70
C VAL A 177 -0.43 9.47 -14.35
N ALA A 178 -1.58 9.56 -13.68
CA ALA A 178 -2.86 9.13 -14.21
C ALA A 178 -3.25 9.90 -15.48
N SER A 179 -3.01 11.21 -15.49
CA SER A 179 -3.23 12.07 -16.65
C SER A 179 -2.33 11.66 -17.82
N ALA A 180 -1.03 11.49 -17.58
CA ALA A 180 -0.08 11.07 -18.60
C ALA A 180 -0.42 9.69 -19.20
N ALA A 181 -0.87 8.75 -18.37
CA ALA A 181 -1.30 7.43 -18.82
C ALA A 181 -2.59 7.46 -19.66
N SER A 182 -3.30 8.60 -19.74
CA SER A 182 -4.51 8.74 -20.58
C SER A 182 -4.18 9.14 -22.02
N ALA A 183 -2.93 9.56 -22.27
CA ALA A 183 -2.45 10.00 -23.56
C ALA A 183 -1.69 8.91 -24.35
N LEU A 184 -1.55 7.71 -23.78
CA LEU A 184 -0.94 6.51 -24.39
C LEU A 184 -2.02 5.65 -25.04
#